data_AF-A0A0R2FAY4-F1
#
_entry.id   AF-A0A0R2FAY4-F1
#
_cell.length_a   1.000
_cell.length_b   1.000
_cell.length_c   1.000
_cell.angle_alpha   90.00
_cell.angle_beta   90.00
_cell.angle_gamma   90.00
#
_symmetry.space_group_name_H-M   'P 1'
#
loop_
_entity.id
_entity.type
_entity.pdbx_description
1 polymer ?
#
loop_
_entity_poly.entity_id
_entity_poly.type
_entity_poly.pdbx_seq_one_letter_code
_entity_poly.pdbx_strand_id
1 'polypeptide(L)'
;MQERQYTNRGEYETYKMARALQEQYPEDGIKIYANLFLSLNDGEPNRQIDHLLLSHRGLFVLETKYWSGTIYHEITLTQLRQECAAFWPIIKDSLPGTIRNLNPSEFFTLVAKTDEALEGYANWHDPAQQVKTTMAKLHRFLKGHLQIPPFVHGFVLYVYPPVECQHDCRFKWPA
;
A
#
# COMPACT_ATOMS: atom_id res chain seq x y z
N MET A 1 -0.25 -4.05 -27.07
CA MET A 1 -1.01 -5.26 -26.65
C MET A 1 -0.84 -5.38 -25.13
N GLN A 2 -1.92 -5.73 -24.40
CA GLN A 2 -2.05 -5.87 -22.92
C GLN A 2 -2.58 -4.65 -22.11
N GLU A 3 -3.77 -4.14 -22.44
CA GLU A 3 -4.60 -3.38 -21.48
C GLU A 3 -5.57 -4.27 -20.68
N ARG A 4 -5.67 -5.57 -21.01
CA ARG A 4 -6.72 -6.48 -20.50
C ARG A 4 -6.42 -7.18 -19.16
N GLN A 5 -5.39 -6.78 -18.40
CA GLN A 5 -5.01 -7.46 -17.14
C GLN A 5 -5.42 -6.74 -15.85
N TYR A 6 -5.92 -5.51 -15.92
CA TYR A 6 -6.25 -4.70 -14.74
C TYR A 6 -7.72 -4.75 -14.42
N THR A 7 -8.04 -5.09 -13.17
CA THR A 7 -9.43 -5.16 -12.70
C THR A 7 -9.89 -3.87 -12.03
N ASN A 8 -8.96 -3.03 -11.55
CA ASN A 8 -9.28 -1.77 -10.92
C ASN A 8 -8.37 -0.61 -11.40
N ARG A 9 -8.89 0.61 -11.29
CA ARG A 9 -8.22 1.84 -11.76
C ARG A 9 -6.89 2.08 -11.06
N GLY A 10 -6.79 1.76 -9.77
CA GLY A 10 -5.55 1.93 -9.03
C GLY A 10 -4.43 1.07 -9.59
N GLU A 11 -4.68 -0.21 -9.82
CA GLU A 11 -3.68 -1.12 -10.38
C GLU A 11 -3.16 -0.62 -11.72
N TYR A 12 -4.05 -0.12 -12.59
CA TYR A 12 -3.65 0.46 -13.87
C TYR A 12 -2.76 1.70 -13.70
N GLU A 13 -3.09 2.59 -12.78
CA GLU A 13 -2.24 3.77 -12.49
C GLU A 13 -0.87 3.37 -11.94
N THR A 14 -0.81 2.41 -11.01
CA THR A 14 0.45 1.83 -10.50
C THR A 14 1.27 1.23 -11.64
N TYR A 15 0.63 0.48 -12.54
CA TYR A 15 1.33 -0.10 -13.69
C TYR A 15 1.94 0.96 -14.60
N LYS A 16 1.21 2.04 -14.92
CA LYS A 16 1.77 3.14 -15.70
C LYS A 16 2.98 3.77 -15.03
N MET A 17 2.94 3.98 -13.70
CA MET A 17 4.08 4.50 -12.94
C MET A 17 5.28 3.53 -13.01
N ALA A 18 5.05 2.23 -12.85
CA ALA A 18 6.09 1.21 -12.97
C ALA A 18 6.69 1.17 -14.39
N ARG A 19 5.86 1.31 -15.43
CA ARG A 19 6.30 1.41 -16.84
C ARG A 19 7.15 2.64 -17.09
N ALA A 20 6.76 3.79 -16.56
CA ALA A 20 7.56 5.01 -16.64
C ALA A 20 8.93 4.83 -15.97
N LEU A 21 9.00 4.17 -14.81
CA LEU A 21 10.28 3.83 -14.16
C LEU A 21 11.13 2.88 -15.02
N GLN A 22 10.53 1.85 -15.62
CA GLN A 22 11.23 0.94 -16.53
C GLN A 22 11.83 1.67 -17.74
N GLU A 23 11.12 2.65 -18.28
CA GLU A 23 11.56 3.44 -19.44
C GLU A 23 12.61 4.50 -19.05
N GLN A 24 12.48 5.08 -17.85
CA GLN A 24 13.42 6.07 -17.31
C GLN A 24 14.77 5.45 -16.90
N TYR A 25 14.77 4.21 -16.42
CA TYR A 25 15.96 3.51 -15.91
C TYR A 25 16.17 2.16 -16.60
N PRO A 26 16.46 2.13 -17.92
CA PRO A 26 16.61 0.87 -18.67
C PRO A 26 17.75 -0.03 -18.15
N GLU A 27 18.78 0.55 -17.54
CA GLU A 27 19.94 -0.14 -16.96
C GLU A 27 19.58 -1.04 -15.76
N ASP A 28 18.49 -0.73 -15.06
CA ASP A 28 18.02 -1.51 -13.92
C ASP A 28 17.32 -2.81 -14.34
N GLY A 29 17.06 -2.99 -15.64
CA GLY A 29 16.48 -4.21 -16.19
C GLY A 29 15.11 -4.56 -15.60
N ILE A 30 14.31 -3.54 -15.25
CA ILE A 30 13.03 -3.71 -14.56
C ILE A 30 12.09 -4.56 -15.43
N LYS A 31 11.53 -5.62 -14.83
CA LYS A 31 10.46 -6.45 -15.40
C LYS A 31 9.25 -6.35 -14.49
N ILE A 32 8.08 -6.12 -15.09
CA ILE A 32 6.83 -5.89 -14.37
C ILE A 32 5.89 -7.05 -14.64
N TYR A 33 5.43 -7.69 -13.58
CA TYR A 33 4.41 -8.74 -13.61
C TYR A 33 3.20 -8.23 -12.85
N ALA A 34 2.12 -7.94 -13.57
CA ALA A 34 0.87 -7.46 -12.97
C ALA A 34 -0.12 -8.59 -12.77
N ASN A 35 -0.98 -8.44 -11.74
CA ASN A 35 -2.09 -9.35 -11.43
C ASN A 35 -1.65 -10.82 -11.35
N LEU A 36 -0.60 -11.07 -10.57
CA LEU A 36 0.05 -12.37 -10.47
C LEU A 36 -0.62 -13.20 -9.38
N PHE A 37 -1.25 -14.31 -9.77
CA PHE A 37 -1.79 -15.30 -8.84
C PHE A 37 -0.74 -16.37 -8.54
N LEU A 38 -0.33 -16.46 -7.28
CA LEU A 38 0.64 -17.46 -6.84
C LEU A 38 0.00 -18.44 -5.85
N SER A 39 0.14 -19.73 -6.14
CA SER A 39 -0.06 -20.81 -5.18
C SER A 39 1.20 -20.91 -4.31
N LEU A 40 1.25 -20.11 -3.25
CA LEU A 40 2.45 -20.00 -2.40
C LEU A 40 2.59 -21.12 -1.37
N ASN A 41 1.55 -21.96 -1.17
CA ASN A 41 1.54 -23.16 -0.32
C ASN A 41 0.52 -24.17 -0.88
N ASP A 42 0.78 -25.47 -0.69
CA ASP A 42 -0.18 -26.54 -1.02
C ASP A 42 -1.44 -26.40 -0.16
N GLY A 43 -2.60 -26.24 -0.80
CA GLY A 43 -3.91 -26.20 -0.14
C GLY A 43 -4.37 -24.81 0.35
N GLU A 44 -3.56 -23.76 0.21
CA GLU A 44 -4.02 -22.38 0.44
C GLU A 44 -4.63 -21.76 -0.83
N PRO A 45 -5.64 -20.89 -0.71
CA PRO A 45 -6.15 -20.15 -1.85
C PRO A 45 -5.04 -19.29 -2.47
N ASN A 46 -5.07 -19.21 -3.81
CA ASN A 46 -4.11 -18.40 -4.57
C ASN A 46 -4.10 -16.97 -4.04
N ARG A 47 -2.90 -16.46 -3.76
CA ARG A 47 -2.72 -15.07 -3.38
C ARG A 47 -2.47 -14.26 -4.64
N GLN A 48 -3.29 -13.23 -4.85
CA GLN A 48 -3.00 -12.20 -5.85
C GLN A 48 -1.91 -11.27 -5.33
N ILE A 49 -0.96 -10.95 -6.21
CA ILE A 49 -0.01 -9.85 -6.08
C ILE A 49 -0.37 -8.85 -7.17
N ASP A 50 -0.72 -7.63 -6.80
CA ASP A 50 -1.12 -6.60 -7.77
C ASP A 50 0.02 -6.32 -8.76
N HIS A 51 1.23 -6.05 -8.24
CA HIS A 51 2.42 -5.91 -9.06
C HIS A 51 3.65 -6.53 -8.39
N LEU A 52 4.38 -7.33 -9.15
CA LEU A 52 5.70 -7.83 -8.81
C LEU A 52 6.71 -7.23 -9.79
N LEU A 53 7.66 -6.45 -9.27
CA LEU A 53 8.74 -5.86 -10.05
C LEU A 53 10.04 -6.60 -9.75
N LEU A 54 10.71 -7.08 -10.79
CA LEU A 54 12.04 -7.68 -10.71
C LEU A 54 13.04 -6.73 -11.36
N SER A 55 14.16 -6.46 -10.71
CA SER A 55 15.25 -5.64 -11.25
C SER A 55 16.61 -6.16 -10.78
N HIS A 56 17.69 -5.57 -11.27
CA HIS A 56 19.03 -5.80 -10.72
C HIS A 56 19.18 -5.39 -9.25
N ARG A 57 18.25 -4.58 -8.72
CA ARG A 57 18.24 -4.11 -7.33
C ARG A 57 17.43 -4.99 -6.38
N GLY A 58 16.65 -5.93 -6.90
CA GLY A 58 15.87 -6.86 -6.09
C GLY A 58 14.47 -7.14 -6.61
N LEU A 59 13.65 -7.71 -5.72
CA LEU A 59 12.27 -8.10 -5.99
C LEU A 59 11.32 -7.25 -5.13
N PHE A 60 10.35 -6.61 -5.77
CA PHE A 60 9.47 -5.62 -5.15
C PHE A 60 8.01 -6.03 -5.34
N VAL A 61 7.28 -6.19 -4.24
CA VAL A 61 5.84 -6.46 -4.20
C VAL A 61 5.12 -5.13 -3.95
N LEU A 62 4.24 -4.73 -4.84
CA LEU A 62 3.41 -3.55 -4.66
C LEU A 62 1.96 -3.98 -4.44
N GLU A 63 1.41 -3.60 -3.30
CA GLU A 63 -0.03 -3.64 -3.01
C GLU A 63 -0.62 -2.28 -3.37
N THR A 64 -1.68 -2.25 -4.17
CA THR A 64 -2.25 -0.99 -4.66
C THR A 64 -3.56 -0.68 -3.98
N LYS A 65 -3.72 0.54 -3.46
CA LYS A 65 -4.99 1.03 -2.92
C LYS A 65 -5.39 2.32 -3.63
N TYR A 66 -6.57 2.31 -4.25
CA TYR A 66 -7.15 3.48 -4.89
C TYR A 66 -7.96 4.31 -3.88
N TRP A 67 -7.26 4.94 -2.92
CA TRP A 67 -7.87 5.64 -1.78
C TRP A 67 -7.67 7.15 -1.86
N SER A 68 -8.76 7.91 -1.79
CA SER A 68 -8.71 9.37 -1.67
C SER A 68 -8.59 9.82 -0.22
N GLY A 69 -8.18 11.07 -0.03
CA GLY A 69 -8.06 11.70 1.28
C GLY A 69 -6.64 11.65 1.84
N THR A 70 -6.52 12.05 3.11
CA THR A 70 -5.26 11.99 3.86
C THR A 70 -5.13 10.61 4.48
N ILE A 71 -4.00 9.96 4.24
CA ILE A 71 -3.75 8.58 4.69
C ILE A 71 -2.66 8.60 5.75
N TYR A 72 -3.00 8.08 6.93
CA TYR A 72 -2.05 7.86 8.01
C TYR A 72 -1.70 6.37 8.03
N HIS A 73 -0.60 6.03 7.37
CA HIS A 73 -0.15 4.65 7.16
C HIS A 73 0.69 4.14 8.35
N GLU A 74 0.43 2.91 8.77
CA GLU A 74 1.19 2.21 9.83
C GLU A 74 1.42 3.06 11.09
N ILE A 75 0.33 3.63 11.62
CA ILE A 75 0.35 4.33 12.91
C ILE A 75 -0.22 3.45 14.02
N THR A 76 0.12 3.78 15.26
CA THR A 76 -0.43 3.15 16.47
C THR A 76 -1.30 4.14 17.24
N LEU A 77 -2.18 3.64 18.13
CA LEU A 77 -2.98 4.53 18.99
C LEU A 77 -2.07 5.33 19.94
N THR A 78 -0.93 4.76 20.33
CA THR A 78 0.06 5.44 21.16
C THR A 78 0.61 6.68 20.44
N GLN A 79 1.05 6.52 19.20
CA GLN A 79 1.55 7.63 18.37
C GLN A 79 0.44 8.67 18.11
N LEU A 80 -0.75 8.23 17.67
CA LEU A 80 -1.86 9.13 17.40
C LEU A 80 -2.26 9.95 18.63
N ARG A 81 -2.29 9.32 19.81
CA ARG A 81 -2.57 10.02 21.07
C ARG A 81 -1.49 11.03 21.43
N GLN A 82 -0.22 10.72 21.18
CA GLN A 82 0.90 11.64 21.46
C GLN A 82 0.84 12.86 20.54
N GLU A 83 0.63 12.64 19.24
CA GLU A 83 0.55 13.72 18.24
C GLU A 83 -0.69 14.60 18.41
N CYS A 84 -1.83 14.00 18.77
CA CYS A 84 -3.10 14.71 18.95
C CYS A 84 -3.46 14.94 20.43
N ALA A 85 -2.48 15.03 21.34
CA ALA A 85 -2.73 15.04 22.79
C ALA A 85 -3.76 16.10 23.24
N ALA A 86 -3.70 17.31 22.67
CA ALA A 86 -4.61 18.40 23.00
C ALA A 86 -6.08 18.15 22.59
N PHE A 87 -6.29 17.32 21.56
CA PHE A 87 -7.60 17.05 20.96
C PHE A 87 -8.03 15.58 21.14
N TRP A 88 -7.29 14.82 21.97
CA TRP A 88 -7.47 13.38 22.07
C TRP A 88 -8.90 12.93 22.39
N PRO A 89 -9.67 13.58 23.29
CA PRO A 89 -11.07 13.19 23.53
C PRO A 89 -11.91 13.21 22.25
N ILE A 90 -11.76 14.26 21.43
CA ILE A 90 -12.51 14.44 20.18
C ILE A 90 -12.07 13.41 19.13
N ILE A 91 -10.76 13.23 18.97
CA ILE A 91 -10.20 12.26 18.01
C ILE A 91 -10.65 10.84 18.38
N LYS A 92 -10.50 10.45 19.65
CA LYS A 92 -10.87 9.12 20.13
C LYS A 92 -12.34 8.80 19.88
N ASP A 93 -13.23 9.77 20.10
CA ASP A 93 -14.66 9.59 19.87
C ASP A 93 -15.04 9.55 18.38
N SER A 94 -14.18 10.08 17.51
CA SER A 94 -14.33 10.02 16.06
C SER A 94 -13.74 8.76 15.42
N LEU A 95 -12.88 8.03 16.13
CA LEU A 95 -12.26 6.81 15.59
C LEU A 95 -13.30 5.70 15.38
N PRO A 96 -13.19 4.94 14.27
CA PRO A 96 -13.97 3.71 14.07
C PRO A 96 -13.81 2.74 15.24
N GLY A 97 -14.88 2.00 15.57
CA GLY A 97 -14.84 1.01 16.64
C GLY A 97 -13.75 -0.06 16.45
N THR A 98 -13.44 -0.40 15.19
CA THR A 98 -12.35 -1.30 14.82
C THR A 98 -10.97 -0.80 15.25
N ILE A 99 -10.77 0.51 15.29
CA ILE A 99 -9.50 1.15 15.69
C ILE A 99 -9.49 1.48 17.18
N ARG A 100 -10.61 2.00 17.70
CA ARG A 100 -10.74 2.42 19.11
C ARG A 100 -10.44 1.31 20.11
N ASN A 101 -10.72 0.06 19.72
CA ASN A 101 -10.59 -1.12 20.55
C ASN A 101 -9.27 -1.91 20.32
N LEU A 102 -8.37 -1.43 19.45
CA LEU A 102 -7.08 -2.08 19.22
C LEU A 102 -6.18 -1.98 20.44
N ASN A 103 -5.23 -2.90 20.54
CA ASN A 103 -4.11 -2.73 21.45
C ASN A 103 -3.35 -1.43 21.09
N PRO A 104 -2.96 -0.59 22.07
CA PRO A 104 -2.28 0.67 21.78
C PRO A 104 -1.00 0.60 20.95
N SER A 105 -0.35 -0.56 20.86
CA SER A 105 0.85 -0.80 20.06
C SER A 105 0.58 -1.46 18.70
N GLU A 106 -0.67 -1.83 18.40
CA GLU A 106 -1.01 -2.41 17.10
C GLU A 106 -1.02 -1.33 16.01
N PHE A 107 -0.43 -1.68 14.86
CA PHE A 107 -0.42 -0.82 13.68
C PHE A 107 -1.76 -0.88 12.95
N PHE A 108 -2.16 0.26 12.41
CA PHE A 108 -3.32 0.39 11.53
C PHE A 108 -3.09 1.50 10.51
N THR A 109 -3.95 1.53 9.49
CA THR A 109 -4.05 2.63 8.54
C THR A 109 -5.36 3.40 8.77
N LEU A 110 -5.28 4.72 8.86
CA LEU A 110 -6.44 5.61 8.94
C LEU A 110 -6.57 6.42 7.65
N VAL A 111 -7.81 6.62 7.18
CA VAL A 111 -8.11 7.49 6.04
C VAL A 111 -9.06 8.58 6.50
N ALA A 112 -8.65 9.84 6.27
CA ALA A 112 -9.43 11.02 6.58
C ALA A 112 -9.83 11.73 5.28
N LYS A 113 -11.13 11.96 5.12
CA LYS A 113 -11.72 12.67 3.98
C LYS A 113 -12.54 13.84 4.49
N THR A 114 -12.65 14.89 3.68
CA THR A 114 -13.47 16.06 4.00
C THR A 114 -14.94 15.64 4.11
N ASP A 115 -15.61 16.08 5.17
CA ASP A 115 -17.05 15.85 5.42
C ASP A 115 -17.50 14.37 5.50
N GLU A 116 -16.56 13.44 5.68
CA GLU A 116 -16.84 12.02 5.87
C GLU A 116 -16.32 11.51 7.22
N ALA A 117 -16.87 10.40 7.71
CA ALA A 117 -16.35 9.72 8.88
C ALA A 117 -14.95 9.15 8.62
N LEU A 118 -14.11 9.11 9.65
CA LEU A 118 -12.80 8.46 9.57
C LEU A 118 -12.98 6.98 9.18
N GLU A 119 -12.18 6.50 8.25
CA GLU A 119 -12.10 5.08 7.93
C GLU A 119 -10.84 4.48 8.55
N GLY A 120 -10.96 3.26 9.07
CA GLY A 120 -9.89 2.59 9.81
C GLY A 120 -9.71 1.15 9.38
N TYR A 121 -8.48 0.80 9.03
CA TYR A 121 -8.08 -0.49 8.50
C TYR A 121 -7.01 -1.11 9.40
N ALA A 122 -7.32 -2.27 9.97
CA ALA A 122 -6.44 -2.99 10.90
C ALA A 122 -6.42 -4.49 10.57
N ASN A 123 -5.45 -5.21 11.14
CA ASN A 123 -5.29 -6.66 10.98
C ASN A 123 -5.25 -7.06 9.49
N TRP A 124 -6.04 -8.05 9.07
CA TRP A 124 -6.07 -8.52 7.68
C TRP A 124 -6.65 -7.49 6.69
N HIS A 125 -7.34 -6.46 7.18
CA HIS A 125 -7.86 -5.37 6.35
C HIS A 125 -6.85 -4.24 6.15
N ASP A 126 -5.76 -4.22 6.93
CA ASP A 126 -4.68 -3.25 6.77
C ASP A 126 -3.81 -3.60 5.55
N PRO A 127 -3.68 -2.71 4.55
CA PRO A 127 -2.84 -2.93 3.38
C PRO A 127 -1.39 -3.27 3.72
N ALA A 128 -0.84 -2.69 4.79
CA ALA A 128 0.53 -2.95 5.19
C ALA A 128 0.71 -4.41 5.65
N GLN A 129 -0.24 -4.91 6.45
CA GLN A 129 -0.25 -6.30 6.88
C GLN A 129 -0.48 -7.27 5.71
N GLN A 130 -1.29 -6.88 4.72
CA GLN A 130 -1.47 -7.63 3.50
C GLN A 130 -0.14 -7.81 2.75
N VAL A 131 0.62 -6.73 2.54
CA VAL A 131 1.91 -6.78 1.83
C VAL A 131 2.97 -7.56 2.63
N LYS A 132 3.04 -7.35 3.96
CA LYS A 132 3.95 -8.11 4.86
C LYS A 132 3.70 -9.61 4.78
N THR A 133 2.43 -10.02 4.79
CA THR A 133 2.04 -11.43 4.65
C THR A 133 2.44 -11.98 3.29
N THR A 134 2.17 -11.23 2.21
CA THR A 134 2.54 -11.62 0.85
C THR A 134 4.05 -11.78 0.70
N MET A 135 4.85 -10.83 1.21
CA MET A 135 6.31 -10.90 1.19
C MET A 135 6.83 -12.13 1.92
N ALA A 136 6.33 -12.41 3.13
CA ALA A 136 6.78 -13.55 3.93
C ALA A 136 6.50 -14.89 3.21
N LYS A 137 5.32 -15.01 2.59
CA LYS A 137 4.95 -16.20 1.80
C LYS A 137 5.81 -16.33 0.55
N LEU A 138 6.00 -15.24 -0.22
CA LEU A 138 6.83 -15.25 -1.42
C LEU A 138 8.29 -15.58 -1.10
N HIS A 139 8.85 -14.98 -0.04
CA HIS A 139 10.21 -15.26 0.38
C HIS A 139 10.39 -16.74 0.78
N ARG A 140 9.42 -17.33 1.51
CA ARG A 140 9.44 -18.75 1.85
C ARG A 140 9.40 -19.63 0.60
N PHE A 141 8.51 -19.32 -0.34
CA PHE A 141 8.40 -20.03 -1.62
C PHE A 141 9.74 -19.99 -2.38
N LEU A 142 10.35 -18.80 -2.52
CA LEU A 142 11.62 -18.62 -3.21
C LEU A 142 12.77 -19.35 -2.52
N LYS A 143 12.81 -19.37 -1.19
CA LYS A 143 13.82 -20.10 -0.40
C LYS A 143 13.77 -21.61 -0.64
N GLY A 144 12.60 -22.16 -0.98
CA GLY A 144 12.46 -23.57 -1.36
C GLY A 144 12.97 -23.91 -2.77
N HIS A 145 13.13 -22.91 -3.64
CA HIS A 145 13.43 -23.11 -5.07
C HIS A 145 14.79 -22.54 -5.51
N LEU A 146 15.38 -21.65 -4.72
CA LEU A 146 16.60 -20.93 -5.05
C LEU A 146 17.68 -21.19 -3.99
N GLN A 147 18.93 -21.35 -4.44
CA GLN A 147 20.08 -21.48 -3.53
C GLN A 147 20.32 -20.20 -2.73
N ILE A 148 20.12 -19.04 -3.37
CA ILE A 148 20.24 -17.71 -2.75
C ILE A 148 18.94 -16.96 -3.05
N PRO A 149 17.94 -17.01 -2.14
CA PRO A 149 16.69 -16.30 -2.35
C PRO A 149 16.93 -14.78 -2.27
N PRO A 150 16.34 -13.97 -3.16
CA PRO A 150 16.43 -12.53 -3.07
C PRO A 150 15.68 -12.02 -1.83
N PHE A 151 16.12 -10.88 -1.31
CA PHE A 151 15.30 -10.14 -0.36
C PHE A 151 14.08 -9.58 -1.10
N VAL A 152 12.91 -9.76 -0.49
CA VAL A 152 11.63 -9.27 -1.04
C VAL A 152 11.32 -7.95 -0.34
N HIS A 153 11.15 -6.89 -1.10
CA HIS A 153 10.65 -5.62 -0.61
C HIS A 153 9.15 -5.53 -0.83
N GLY A 154 8.41 -4.90 0.08
CA GLY A 154 6.98 -4.69 -0.07
C GLY A 154 6.61 -3.25 0.18
N PHE A 155 5.70 -2.74 -0.64
CA PHE A 155 5.21 -1.39 -0.57
C PHE A 155 3.70 -1.40 -0.71
N VAL A 156 3.05 -0.51 0.04
CA VAL A 156 1.68 -0.12 -0.26
C VAL A 156 1.73 1.17 -1.06
N LEU A 157 1.13 1.17 -2.24
CA LEU A 157 1.00 2.37 -3.05
C LEU A 157 -0.44 2.88 -3.00
N TYR A 158 -0.61 4.06 -2.41
CA TYR A 158 -1.87 4.78 -2.42
C TYR A 158 -1.92 5.66 -3.65
N VAL A 159 -2.73 5.25 -4.62
CA VAL A 159 -2.86 5.94 -5.91
C VAL A 159 -4.24 6.54 -5.99
N TYR A 160 -4.32 7.85 -5.78
CA TYR A 160 -5.52 8.61 -6.09
C TYR A 160 -5.06 9.91 -6.72
N PRO A 161 -5.26 10.11 -8.03
CA PRO A 161 -4.88 11.36 -8.65
C PRO A 161 -5.61 12.49 -7.92
N PRO A 162 -4.91 13.55 -7.49
CA PRO A 162 -5.62 14.74 -7.05
C PRO A 162 -6.59 15.10 -8.17
N VAL A 163 -7.85 15.37 -7.83
CA VAL A 163 -8.75 16.05 -8.76
C VAL A 163 -7.97 17.29 -9.18
N GLU A 164 -7.59 17.40 -10.45
CA GLU A 164 -6.95 18.61 -10.94
C GLU A 164 -7.77 19.77 -10.39
N CYS A 165 -7.13 20.62 -9.57
CA CYS A 165 -7.75 21.87 -9.16
C CYS A 165 -8.04 22.61 -10.46
N GLN A 166 -9.28 22.50 -10.96
CA GLN A 166 -9.72 23.25 -12.13
C GLN A 166 -9.75 24.75 -11.83
N HIS A 167 -9.47 25.17 -10.60
CA HIS A 167 -9.30 26.56 -10.20
C HIS A 167 -7.98 26.78 -9.45
N ASP A 168 -7.18 27.68 -10.02
CA ASP A 168 -5.93 28.31 -9.54
C ASP A 168 -5.75 28.32 -8.01
N CYS A 169 -4.97 27.40 -7.47
CA CYS A 169 -4.51 27.44 -6.08
C CYS A 169 -3.00 27.73 -6.01
N ARG A 170 -2.60 28.97 -6.33
CA ARG A 170 -1.33 29.54 -5.87
C ARG A 170 -1.40 29.82 -4.36
N PHE A 171 -1.23 28.79 -3.54
CA PHE A 171 -0.87 29.03 -2.14
C PHE A 171 0.65 29.14 -2.03
N LYS A 172 1.12 30.38 -1.93
CA LYS A 172 2.50 30.70 -1.55
C LYS A 172 2.70 30.31 -0.08
N TRP A 173 3.72 29.50 0.19
CA TRP A 173 4.22 29.24 1.53
C TRP A 173 4.82 30.55 2.10
N PRO A 174 4.45 31.01 3.30
CA PRO A 174 5.17 32.10 3.94
C PRO A 174 6.54 31.60 4.43
N ALA A 175 7.57 32.37 4.12
CA ALA A 175 8.95 32.17 4.57
C ALA A 175 9.09 32.32 6.09
#